data_AF-A0AAJ6TBG5-F1
#
_entry.id   AF-A0AAJ6TBG5-F1
#
_cell.length_a   1.000
_cell.length_b   1.000
_cell.length_c   1.000
_cell.angle_alpha   90.00
_cell.angle_beta   90.00
_cell.angle_gamma   90.00
#
_symmetry.space_group_name_H-M   'P 1'
#
loop_
_entity.id
_entity.type
_entity.pdbx_description
1 polymer ?
#
loop_
_entity_poly.entity_id
_entity_poly.type
_entity_poly.pdbx_seq_one_letter_code
_entity_poly.pdbx_strand_id
1 'polypeptide(L)'
;MMLAWTTPAAASQPVLNLDEDLTVGLEAFSRIAPAVPIIANVVISENLFDVLTKATDGRLQFSIYDKYLSGLERAIKKMKTQSDSSLLSTLRLSRREKILEVDGTVTTQPVLEHVGISTWPGRLTLTDHALYFEALRVVSYDKPKIYDLSDDLKQIIKPELTGPWGTRLFDKAVFYKSISLSEPAVIEFPELKGHTRRDYWLAIIREILYVHRFIKKFKISGVERDEALSRAVLGILRLQAIQEISAVNSVCCETLLMFNLCDQLPGGDLILETLANMSSIRELDRTNNYKAGGGMYSISSLAMISNLGFVLGTSSGDLNEAGLVVGEIAVGEMSSLEKVVKESQNSYKKTVLAQETVDGVKVDGIDTNLAVMKELLLPVMEVVEWLISLIHWDDPMKSLVFCLVHTYVIWRGWLSYAFGLMTIFLAIFMVLTRFCNQGRPVDKLKVIAPPPMNTVEQLLAVQNAISQAEQFIQDGNIILLKFRALLLSIFPQASEKFAFTLLCVALIVVFVPSKYITLLIFLETFTRYSPPRKASTERWTRRLREWWFSIPAAPVVLEREKEDKKKK
;
A
#
# COMPACT_ATOMS: atom_id res chain seq x y z
N MET A 1 12.13 -35.31 12.92
CA MET A 1 12.06 -34.25 13.95
C MET A 1 10.65 -33.69 14.08
N MET A 2 10.04 -33.15 13.02
CA MET A 2 8.67 -32.58 13.09
C MET A 2 7.62 -33.58 13.60
N LEU A 3 7.66 -34.84 13.13
CA LEU A 3 6.75 -35.88 13.64
C LEU A 3 6.95 -36.16 15.13
N ALA A 4 8.19 -36.18 15.62
CA ALA A 4 8.49 -36.38 17.04
C ALA A 4 8.01 -35.21 17.91
N TRP A 5 7.92 -33.99 17.35
CA TRP A 5 7.32 -32.84 18.03
C TRP A 5 5.80 -32.96 18.13
N THR A 6 5.13 -33.43 17.07
CA THR A 6 3.67 -33.60 17.05
C THR A 6 3.19 -34.78 17.88
N THR A 7 3.96 -35.87 17.94
CA THR A 7 3.61 -37.10 18.66
C THR A 7 4.78 -37.56 19.53
N PRO A 8 5.07 -36.86 20.65
CA PRO A 8 6.21 -37.19 21.51
C PRO A 8 6.16 -38.62 22.09
N ALA A 9 4.97 -39.22 22.21
CA ALA A 9 4.78 -40.59 22.67
C ALA A 9 5.17 -41.68 21.64
N ALA A 10 5.31 -41.35 20.35
CA ALA A 10 5.74 -42.30 19.32
C ALA A 10 7.25 -42.58 19.35
N ALA A 11 8.02 -41.81 20.13
CA ALA A 11 9.48 -41.98 20.25
C ALA A 11 9.89 -43.20 21.13
N SER A 12 8.96 -43.80 21.88
CA SER A 12 9.24 -44.87 22.84
C SER A 12 8.76 -46.27 22.44
N GLN A 13 8.10 -46.44 21.29
CA GLN A 13 7.68 -47.75 20.78
C GLN A 13 8.07 -47.92 19.30
N PRO A 14 8.52 -49.11 18.87
CA PRO A 14 8.82 -49.37 17.47
C PRO A 14 7.50 -49.37 16.70
N VAL A 15 7.32 -48.32 15.90
CA VAL A 15 6.11 -48.12 15.09
C VAL A 15 6.17 -49.07 13.88
N LEU A 16 5.63 -50.27 14.05
CA LEU A 16 5.38 -51.23 12.96
C LEU A 16 4.04 -50.88 12.30
N ASN A 17 4.11 -50.55 11.00
CA ASN A 17 3.02 -50.19 10.08
C ASN A 17 2.52 -48.73 10.20
N LEU A 18 3.20 -47.78 9.56
CA LEU A 18 2.65 -46.44 9.31
C LEU A 18 3.18 -45.89 8.00
N ASP A 19 2.46 -46.14 6.91
CA ASP A 19 2.80 -45.59 5.59
C ASP A 19 1.80 -44.52 5.10
N GLU A 20 0.68 -44.27 5.79
CA GLU A 20 -0.35 -43.33 5.28
C GLU A 20 -0.83 -42.21 6.24
N ASP A 21 -0.63 -42.30 7.57
CA ASP A 21 -1.28 -41.36 8.53
C ASP A 21 -0.34 -40.38 9.28
N LEU A 22 0.97 -40.38 9.02
CA LEU A 22 1.91 -39.49 9.71
C LEU A 22 1.84 -38.07 9.14
N THR A 23 1.13 -37.19 9.84
CA THR A 23 0.98 -35.78 9.47
C THR A 23 1.62 -34.83 10.47
N VAL A 24 2.12 -33.71 9.97
CA VAL A 24 2.75 -32.64 10.75
C VAL A 24 1.80 -31.46 10.89
N GLY A 25 1.68 -30.89 12.10
CA GLY A 25 0.89 -29.68 12.36
C GLY A 25 1.70 -28.39 12.22
N LEU A 26 0.99 -27.26 12.14
CA LEU A 26 1.57 -25.93 11.94
C LEU A 26 2.64 -25.58 12.98
N GLU A 27 2.41 -25.86 14.27
CA GLU A 27 3.36 -25.52 15.34
C GLU A 27 4.69 -26.26 15.19
N ALA A 28 4.66 -27.53 14.81
CA ALA A 28 5.87 -28.33 14.59
C ALA A 28 6.65 -27.83 13.37
N PHE A 29 5.94 -27.50 12.29
CA PHE A 29 6.55 -26.98 11.07
C PHE A 29 7.17 -25.60 11.30
N SER A 30 6.40 -24.65 11.82
CA SER A 30 6.87 -23.28 12.10
C SER A 30 8.06 -23.24 13.06
N ARG A 31 8.17 -24.20 13.99
CA ARG A 31 9.29 -24.27 14.93
C ARG A 31 10.55 -24.92 14.36
N ILE A 32 10.41 -25.96 13.54
CA ILE A 32 11.56 -26.78 13.09
C ILE A 32 12.01 -26.40 11.68
N ALA A 33 11.09 -26.06 10.77
CA ALA A 33 11.43 -25.77 9.38
C ALA A 33 12.39 -24.58 9.23
N PRO A 34 12.20 -23.45 9.95
CA PRO A 34 13.11 -22.31 9.80
C PRO A 34 14.50 -22.53 10.39
N ALA A 35 14.73 -23.67 11.08
CA ALA A 35 16.07 -24.03 11.53
C ALA A 35 16.98 -24.35 10.34
N VAL A 36 16.40 -24.60 9.17
CA VAL A 36 17.06 -24.85 7.91
C VAL A 36 16.60 -23.76 6.93
N PRO A 37 17.37 -22.67 6.72
CA PRO A 37 16.92 -21.49 5.97
C PRO A 37 16.41 -21.75 4.55
N ILE A 38 16.89 -22.81 3.89
CA ILE A 38 16.40 -23.20 2.55
C ILE A 38 14.99 -23.78 2.57
N ILE A 39 14.58 -24.39 3.69
CA ILE A 39 13.26 -25.01 3.84
C ILE A 39 12.23 -23.93 4.15
N ALA A 40 12.49 -23.09 5.17
CA ALA A 40 11.60 -22.02 5.58
C ALA A 40 12.36 -20.88 6.27
N ASN A 41 11.67 -19.76 6.46
CA ASN A 41 12.09 -18.66 7.33
C ASN A 41 10.96 -18.41 8.34
N VAL A 42 11.28 -17.89 9.52
CA VAL A 42 10.32 -17.57 10.58
C VAL A 42 9.14 -16.74 10.05
N VAL A 43 9.43 -15.70 9.27
CA VAL A 43 8.47 -14.71 8.76
C VAL A 43 7.41 -15.33 7.84
N ILE A 44 7.81 -16.26 6.97
CA ILE A 44 6.94 -16.87 5.95
C ILE A 44 6.44 -18.26 6.33
N SER A 45 6.83 -18.79 7.49
CA SER A 45 6.62 -20.19 7.88
C SER A 45 5.15 -20.60 7.92
N GLU A 46 4.26 -19.75 8.47
CA GLU A 46 2.82 -19.99 8.48
C GLU A 46 2.24 -19.99 7.07
N ASN A 47 2.57 -18.97 6.26
CA ASN A 47 2.10 -18.86 4.87
C ASN A 47 2.55 -20.05 4.01
N LEU A 48 3.79 -20.51 4.19
CA LEU A 48 4.32 -21.68 3.50
C LEU A 48 3.57 -22.95 3.89
N PHE A 49 3.30 -23.12 5.19
CA PHE A 49 2.53 -24.26 5.67
C PHE A 49 1.12 -24.27 5.10
N ASP A 50 0.44 -23.12 5.07
CA ASP A 50 -0.91 -22.99 4.52
C ASP A 50 -0.94 -23.37 3.02
N VAL A 51 0.07 -22.96 2.25
CA VAL A 51 0.18 -23.34 0.84
C VAL A 51 0.43 -24.84 0.66
N LEU A 52 1.32 -25.42 1.45
CA LEU A 52 1.61 -26.87 1.39
C LEU A 52 0.43 -27.73 1.88
N THR A 53 -0.42 -27.22 2.77
CA THR A 53 -1.52 -27.97 3.38
C THR A 53 -2.91 -27.61 2.84
N LYS A 54 -2.98 -26.76 1.82
CA LYS A 54 -4.23 -26.32 1.19
C LYS A 54 -5.13 -27.47 0.72
N ALA A 55 -4.53 -28.60 0.32
CA ALA A 55 -5.25 -29.79 -0.12
C ALA A 55 -5.53 -30.81 1.00
N THR A 56 -4.94 -30.63 2.19
CA THR A 56 -4.88 -31.64 3.26
C THR A 56 -5.40 -31.12 4.60
N ASP A 57 -6.37 -30.18 4.55
CA ASP A 57 -7.10 -29.67 5.72
C ASP A 57 -6.17 -29.21 6.88
N GLY A 58 -5.08 -28.50 6.55
CA GLY A 58 -4.15 -27.94 7.54
C GLY A 58 -3.19 -28.95 8.17
N ARG A 59 -3.03 -30.14 7.58
CA ARG A 59 -2.08 -31.17 8.02
C ARG A 59 -1.06 -31.47 6.93
N LEU A 60 0.24 -31.36 7.24
CA LEU A 60 1.30 -31.59 6.26
C LEU A 60 1.61 -33.10 6.17
N GLN A 61 1.28 -33.70 5.02
CA GLN A 61 1.63 -35.07 4.69
C GLN A 61 3.07 -35.16 4.19
N PHE A 62 3.73 -36.29 4.48
CA PHE A 62 5.10 -36.54 4.04
C PHE A 62 5.24 -36.51 2.51
N SER A 63 4.30 -37.06 1.75
CA SER A 63 4.34 -37.09 0.29
C SER A 63 4.35 -35.69 -0.36
N ILE A 64 3.65 -34.73 0.24
CA ILE A 64 3.66 -33.33 -0.22
C ILE A 64 4.98 -32.66 0.16
N TYR A 65 5.46 -32.92 1.38
CA TYR A 65 6.74 -32.39 1.84
C TYR A 65 7.93 -32.93 1.02
N ASP A 66 7.91 -34.21 0.65
CA ASP A 66 8.92 -34.84 -0.20
C ASP A 66 8.94 -34.24 -1.62
N LYS A 67 7.75 -33.97 -2.20
CA LYS A 67 7.62 -33.22 -3.45
C LYS A 67 8.20 -31.80 -3.31
N TYR A 68 8.01 -31.16 -2.17
CA TYR A 68 8.59 -29.85 -1.86
C TYR A 68 10.10 -29.86 -1.82
N LEU A 69 10.70 -30.82 -1.11
CA LEU A 69 12.15 -30.98 -1.06
C LEU A 69 12.73 -31.32 -2.44
N SER A 70 12.07 -32.19 -3.20
CA SER A 70 12.46 -32.53 -4.57
C SER A 70 12.40 -31.33 -5.52
N GLY A 71 11.37 -30.48 -5.38
CA GLY A 71 11.24 -29.22 -6.12
C GLY A 71 12.36 -28.23 -5.77
N LEU A 72 12.70 -28.10 -4.49
CA LEU A 72 13.84 -27.28 -4.05
C LEU A 72 15.15 -27.75 -4.69
N GLU A 73 15.42 -29.06 -4.67
CA GLU A 73 16.62 -29.62 -5.30
C GLU A 73 16.70 -29.29 -6.80
N ARG A 74 15.57 -29.37 -7.51
CA ARG A 74 15.48 -29.01 -8.93
C ARG A 74 15.71 -27.51 -9.15
N ALA A 75 15.10 -26.66 -8.34
CA ALA A 75 15.30 -25.21 -8.40
C ALA A 75 16.77 -24.81 -8.19
N ILE A 76 17.44 -25.43 -7.21
CA ILE A 76 18.88 -25.22 -6.95
C ILE A 76 19.72 -25.63 -8.17
N LYS A 77 19.46 -26.82 -8.74
CA LYS A 77 20.15 -27.31 -9.94
C LYS A 77 19.93 -26.37 -11.13
N LYS A 78 18.70 -25.88 -11.33
CA LYS A 78 18.35 -24.90 -12.37
C LYS A 78 19.14 -23.61 -12.19
N MET A 79 19.14 -23.02 -11.00
CA MET A 79 19.88 -21.80 -10.70
C MET A 79 21.40 -21.97 -10.89
N LYS A 80 21.95 -23.12 -10.52
CA LYS A 80 23.38 -23.46 -10.71
C LYS A 80 23.77 -23.47 -12.18
N THR A 81 23.05 -24.26 -12.97
CA THR A 81 23.29 -24.38 -14.42
C THR A 81 23.13 -23.06 -15.17
N GLN A 82 22.19 -22.21 -14.74
CA GLN A 82 22.03 -20.86 -15.28
C GLN A 82 23.21 -19.95 -14.89
N SER A 83 23.63 -19.98 -13.63
CA SER A 83 24.74 -19.16 -13.13
C SER A 83 26.09 -19.52 -13.73
N ASP A 84 26.31 -20.80 -14.05
CA ASP A 84 27.53 -21.30 -14.71
C ASP A 84 27.53 -21.04 -16.23
N SER A 85 26.41 -20.56 -16.78
CA SER A 85 26.28 -20.25 -18.21
C SER A 85 27.06 -18.99 -18.58
N SER A 86 27.63 -18.97 -19.80
CA SER A 86 28.39 -17.83 -20.33
C SER A 86 27.54 -16.58 -20.62
N LEU A 87 26.22 -16.69 -20.51
CA LEU A 87 25.25 -15.60 -20.70
C LEU A 87 25.60 -14.41 -19.79
N LEU A 88 25.70 -13.20 -20.36
CA LEU A 88 26.04 -11.95 -19.64
C LEU A 88 27.35 -11.97 -18.81
N SER A 89 28.22 -12.97 -19.01
CA SER A 89 29.46 -13.15 -18.23
C SER A 89 30.32 -11.89 -18.17
N THR A 90 30.52 -11.20 -19.30
CA THR A 90 31.34 -9.97 -19.36
C THR A 90 30.79 -8.81 -18.52
N LEU A 91 29.46 -8.66 -18.45
CA LEU A 91 28.80 -7.60 -17.68
C LEU A 91 28.77 -7.93 -16.19
N ARG A 92 28.47 -9.20 -15.87
CA ARG A 92 28.41 -9.69 -14.48
C ARG A 92 29.76 -9.77 -13.80
N LEU A 93 30.85 -10.02 -14.52
CA LEU A 93 32.20 -10.11 -13.94
C LEU A 93 32.58 -8.85 -13.13
N SER A 94 32.06 -7.68 -13.50
CA SER A 94 32.32 -6.41 -12.79
C SER A 94 31.65 -6.34 -11.40
N ARG A 95 30.44 -6.91 -11.26
CA ARG A 95 29.62 -6.86 -10.02
C ARG A 95 29.47 -8.23 -9.32
N ARG A 96 29.99 -9.31 -9.90
CA ARG A 96 29.83 -10.73 -9.49
C ARG A 96 28.38 -11.15 -9.25
N GLU A 97 27.46 -10.64 -10.06
CA GLU A 97 26.03 -10.92 -9.94
C GLU A 97 25.69 -12.39 -10.27
N LYS A 98 24.66 -12.92 -9.61
CA LYS A 98 24.15 -14.29 -9.83
C LYS A 98 22.82 -14.27 -10.55
N ILE A 99 22.61 -15.23 -11.46
CA ILE A 99 21.31 -15.40 -12.13
C ILE A 99 20.35 -16.11 -11.20
N LEU A 100 19.17 -15.54 -11.02
CA LEU A 100 18.10 -16.13 -10.22
C LEU A 100 17.02 -16.77 -11.08
N GLU A 101 16.63 -16.11 -12.18
CA GLU A 101 15.59 -16.60 -13.09
C GLU A 101 15.79 -16.06 -14.51
N VAL A 102 15.40 -16.85 -15.51
CA VAL A 102 15.51 -16.50 -16.94
C VAL A 102 14.24 -16.95 -17.66
N ASP A 103 13.62 -16.05 -18.41
CA ASP A 103 12.42 -16.33 -19.21
C ASP A 103 12.46 -15.63 -20.58
N GLY A 104 11.68 -16.09 -21.54
CA GLY A 104 11.82 -15.73 -22.96
C GLY A 104 12.98 -16.44 -23.67
N THR A 105 13.30 -17.68 -23.27
CA THR A 105 14.28 -18.53 -23.96
C THR A 105 13.61 -19.33 -25.09
N VAL A 106 14.37 -20.10 -25.88
CA VAL A 106 13.81 -20.92 -26.98
C VAL A 106 12.70 -21.88 -26.51
N THR A 107 12.75 -22.29 -25.24
CA THR A 107 11.78 -23.22 -24.64
C THR A 107 10.58 -22.54 -23.98
N THR A 108 10.58 -21.22 -23.80
CA THR A 108 9.48 -20.47 -23.16
C THR A 108 8.96 -19.36 -24.09
N GLN A 109 7.74 -18.87 -23.84
CA GLN A 109 7.20 -17.78 -24.65
C GLN A 109 8.04 -16.50 -24.48
N PRO A 110 8.26 -15.69 -25.53
CA PRO A 110 9.05 -14.48 -25.41
C PRO A 110 8.40 -13.48 -24.45
N VAL A 111 9.23 -12.70 -23.77
CA VAL A 111 8.80 -11.54 -22.97
C VAL A 111 8.80 -10.33 -23.88
N LEU A 112 7.77 -9.49 -23.80
CA LEU A 112 7.64 -8.31 -24.66
C LEU A 112 7.99 -7.05 -23.85
N GLU A 113 8.92 -6.24 -24.34
CA GLU A 113 9.22 -4.93 -23.78
C GLU A 113 8.55 -3.85 -24.62
N HIS A 114 7.73 -3.03 -23.97
CA HIS A 114 7.10 -1.85 -24.56
C HIS A 114 7.86 -0.60 -24.10
N VAL A 115 8.38 0.15 -25.08
CA VAL A 115 9.02 1.46 -24.86
C VAL A 115 8.33 2.46 -25.79
N GLY A 116 7.57 3.38 -25.20
CA GLY A 116 6.68 4.26 -25.94
C GLY A 116 5.63 3.47 -26.74
N ILE A 117 5.71 3.55 -28.07
CA ILE A 117 4.78 2.87 -29.01
C ILE A 117 5.40 1.56 -29.56
N SER A 118 6.68 1.30 -29.29
CA SER A 118 7.41 0.16 -29.87
C SER A 118 7.39 -1.05 -28.95
N THR A 119 7.23 -2.24 -29.55
CA THR A 119 7.21 -3.53 -28.84
C THR A 119 8.34 -4.42 -29.31
N TRP A 120 9.13 -4.94 -28.37
CA TRP A 120 10.32 -5.75 -28.65
C TRP A 120 10.19 -7.11 -27.97
N PRO A 121 10.13 -8.23 -28.71
CA PRO A 121 10.22 -9.55 -28.11
C PRO A 121 11.64 -9.84 -27.67
N GLY A 122 11.81 -10.49 -26.53
CA GLY A 122 13.13 -10.77 -25.99
C GLY A 122 13.14 -11.74 -24.83
N ARG A 123 14.34 -11.86 -24.25
CA ARG A 123 14.62 -12.64 -23.05
C ARG A 123 14.81 -11.70 -21.86
N LEU A 124 14.23 -12.08 -20.73
CA LEU A 124 14.37 -11.39 -19.46
C LEU A 124 15.20 -12.24 -18.50
N THR A 125 16.20 -11.62 -17.86
CA THR A 125 17.05 -12.26 -16.86
C THR A 125 17.02 -11.44 -15.57
N LEU A 126 16.64 -12.07 -14.46
CA LEU A 126 16.74 -11.48 -13.14
C LEU A 126 18.05 -11.92 -12.48
N THR A 127 18.76 -10.95 -11.91
CA THR A 127 19.90 -11.20 -11.03
C THR A 127 19.61 -10.71 -9.62
N ASP A 128 20.54 -10.96 -8.71
CA ASP A 128 20.52 -10.44 -7.34
C ASP A 128 20.69 -8.89 -7.26
N HIS A 129 20.97 -8.19 -8.37
CA HIS A 129 21.18 -6.73 -8.38
C HIS A 129 20.36 -5.97 -9.42
N ALA A 130 20.08 -6.56 -10.58
CA ALA A 130 19.43 -5.88 -11.70
C ALA A 130 18.60 -6.83 -12.57
N LEU A 131 17.72 -6.24 -13.37
CA LEU A 131 16.98 -6.92 -14.43
C LEU A 131 17.64 -6.62 -15.78
N TYR A 132 17.87 -7.66 -16.57
CA TYR A 132 18.48 -7.56 -17.90
C TYR A 132 17.46 -7.97 -18.95
N PHE A 133 17.21 -7.10 -19.93
CA PHE A 133 16.38 -7.40 -21.08
C PHE A 133 17.21 -7.45 -22.37
N GLU A 134 17.14 -8.58 -23.06
CA GLU A 134 17.83 -8.84 -24.32
C GLU A 134 16.81 -9.00 -25.44
N ALA A 135 16.69 -8.01 -26.32
CA ALA A 135 15.78 -8.09 -27.46
C ALA A 135 16.24 -9.19 -28.45
N LEU A 136 15.30 -9.96 -28.96
CA LEU A 136 15.53 -11.05 -29.91
C LEU A 136 15.69 -10.46 -31.31
N ARG A 137 16.84 -10.71 -31.96
CA ARG A 137 17.02 -10.53 -33.41
C ARG A 137 16.92 -11.87 -34.13
N VAL A 138 16.90 -11.82 -35.46
CA VAL A 138 16.69 -12.97 -36.37
C VAL A 138 17.57 -14.19 -36.01
N VAL A 139 18.80 -14.00 -35.49
CA VAL A 139 19.71 -15.11 -35.11
C VAL A 139 20.50 -14.85 -33.81
N SER A 140 20.39 -13.66 -33.19
CA SER A 140 21.18 -13.29 -32.00
C SER A 140 20.39 -12.40 -31.05
N TYR A 141 20.88 -12.25 -29.82
CA TYR A 141 20.35 -11.28 -28.86
C TYR A 141 21.06 -9.93 -29.00
N ASP A 142 20.33 -8.84 -28.79
CA ASP A 142 20.89 -7.50 -28.73
C ASP A 142 21.69 -7.25 -27.43
N LYS A 143 22.41 -6.12 -27.37
CA LYS A 143 23.02 -5.70 -26.10
C LYS A 143 21.94 -5.56 -25.02
N PRO A 144 22.17 -6.10 -23.82
CA PRO A 144 21.17 -6.11 -22.77
C PRO A 144 20.89 -4.69 -22.26
N LYS A 145 19.61 -4.33 -22.16
CA LYS A 145 19.17 -3.17 -21.39
C LYS A 145 19.18 -3.54 -19.90
N ILE A 146 19.72 -2.65 -19.08
CA ILE A 146 19.92 -2.88 -17.64
C ILE A 146 18.95 -2.00 -16.86
N TYR A 147 18.15 -2.63 -16.02
CA TYR A 147 17.26 -1.97 -15.07
C TYR A 147 17.76 -2.25 -13.65
N ASP A 148 18.45 -1.28 -13.05
CA ASP A 148 19.09 -1.45 -11.74
C ASP A 148 18.05 -1.49 -10.61
N LEU A 149 18.12 -2.53 -9.77
CA LEU A 149 17.29 -2.70 -8.57
C LEU A 149 18.10 -2.39 -7.29
N SER A 150 19.41 -2.36 -7.40
CA SER A 150 20.36 -2.20 -6.29
C SER A 150 20.65 -0.75 -5.94
N ASP A 151 20.59 0.19 -6.90
CA ASP A 151 20.86 1.62 -6.69
C ASP A 151 19.61 2.40 -6.23
N ASP A 152 19.75 3.57 -5.57
CA ASP A 152 18.60 4.35 -5.09
C ASP A 152 18.07 5.28 -6.17
N LEU A 153 17.36 4.68 -7.13
CA LEU A 153 16.84 5.37 -8.30
C LEU A 153 15.35 5.69 -8.18
N LYS A 154 14.80 5.66 -6.95
CA LYS A 154 13.36 5.81 -6.65
C LYS A 154 12.50 4.94 -7.57
N GLN A 155 12.88 3.66 -7.71
CA GLN A 155 12.23 2.73 -8.62
C GLN A 155 10.76 2.52 -8.23
N ILE A 156 9.87 2.53 -9.22
CA ILE A 156 8.46 2.21 -9.05
C ILE A 156 8.18 0.95 -9.87
N ILE A 157 7.76 -0.12 -9.19
CA ILE A 157 7.44 -1.41 -9.79
C ILE A 157 6.02 -1.80 -9.41
N LYS A 158 5.13 -1.81 -10.40
CA LYS A 158 3.70 -2.05 -10.23
C LYS A 158 3.13 -2.85 -11.40
N PRO A 159 2.00 -3.56 -11.20
CA PRO A 159 1.29 -4.15 -12.32
C PRO A 159 0.73 -3.06 -13.23
N GLU A 160 0.74 -3.33 -14.54
CA GLU A 160 0.24 -2.42 -15.58
C GLU A 160 -0.70 -3.16 -16.52
N LEU A 161 -1.70 -2.43 -17.00
CA LEU A 161 -2.76 -2.92 -17.86
C LEU A 161 -2.36 -2.64 -19.32
N THR A 162 -2.00 -3.67 -20.08
CA THR A 162 -1.61 -3.53 -21.51
C THR A 162 -2.80 -3.65 -22.48
N GLY A 163 -4.00 -3.88 -21.96
CA GLY A 163 -5.20 -4.05 -22.77
C GLY A 163 -5.77 -2.76 -23.33
N PRO A 164 -6.47 -2.81 -24.48
CA PRO A 164 -7.28 -1.69 -24.93
C PRO A 164 -8.26 -1.31 -23.81
N TRP A 165 -8.33 -0.02 -23.50
CA TRP A 165 -9.20 0.58 -22.46
C TRP A 165 -8.84 0.27 -21.00
N GLY A 166 -7.62 -0.23 -20.70
CA GLY A 166 -7.21 -0.45 -19.30
C GLY A 166 -8.08 -1.49 -18.58
N THR A 167 -8.63 -2.46 -19.32
CA THR A 167 -9.47 -3.52 -18.75
C THR A 167 -8.62 -4.57 -18.03
N ARG A 168 -9.09 -5.02 -16.86
CA ARG A 168 -8.40 -6.01 -15.99
C ARG A 168 -8.18 -7.40 -16.59
N LEU A 169 -8.67 -7.62 -17.81
CA LEU A 169 -8.45 -8.85 -18.57
C LEU A 169 -7.03 -8.92 -19.17
N PHE A 170 -6.30 -7.80 -19.15
CA PHE A 170 -4.99 -7.65 -19.79
C PHE A 170 -3.92 -7.07 -18.84
N ASP A 171 -3.98 -7.24 -17.52
CA ASP A 171 -2.82 -6.95 -16.65
C ASP A 171 -1.80 -8.08 -16.71
N LYS A 172 -1.13 -8.10 -17.86
CA LYS A 172 -0.06 -9.03 -18.22
C LYS A 172 1.31 -8.38 -18.11
N ALA A 173 1.41 -7.13 -17.67
CA ALA A 173 2.67 -6.41 -17.66
C ALA A 173 3.11 -5.90 -16.29
N VAL A 174 4.42 -5.75 -16.16
CA VAL A 174 5.12 -5.11 -15.06
C VAL A 174 5.64 -3.77 -15.56
N PHE A 175 5.24 -2.71 -14.89
CA PHE A 175 5.76 -1.37 -15.11
C PHE A 175 7.03 -1.16 -14.29
N TYR A 176 8.08 -0.66 -14.94
CA TYR A 176 9.30 -0.20 -14.30
C TYR A 176 9.56 1.26 -14.66
N LYS A 177 9.75 2.09 -13.64
CA LYS A 177 10.20 3.48 -13.78
C LYS A 177 11.27 3.79 -12.75
N SER A 178 12.31 4.49 -13.18
CA SER A 178 13.39 5.00 -12.34
C SER A 178 13.75 6.43 -12.76
N ILE A 179 14.52 7.14 -11.93
CA ILE A 179 15.05 8.47 -12.31
C ILE A 179 16.09 8.42 -13.44
N SER A 180 16.71 7.26 -13.66
CA SER A 180 17.73 7.07 -14.70
C SER A 180 17.12 6.89 -16.09
N LEU A 181 15.82 6.59 -16.18
CA LEU A 181 15.11 6.37 -17.43
C LEU A 181 14.27 7.59 -17.79
N SER A 182 14.39 8.05 -19.04
CA SER A 182 13.53 9.10 -19.59
C SER A 182 12.11 8.60 -19.86
N GLU A 183 11.97 7.35 -20.30
CA GLU A 183 10.70 6.69 -20.57
C GLU A 183 10.54 5.45 -19.67
N PRO A 184 9.33 5.19 -19.13
CA PRO A 184 9.09 3.99 -18.37
C PRO A 184 9.12 2.75 -19.28
N ALA A 185 9.64 1.65 -18.75
CA ALA A 185 9.61 0.36 -19.42
C ALA A 185 8.39 -0.44 -18.96
N VAL A 186 7.63 -0.98 -19.91
CA VAL A 186 6.52 -1.88 -19.59
C VAL A 186 6.88 -3.27 -20.13
N ILE A 187 7.04 -4.23 -19.22
CA ILE A 187 7.48 -5.59 -19.54
C ILE A 187 6.25 -6.50 -19.47
N GLU A 188 5.75 -6.92 -20.63
CA GLU A 188 4.60 -7.79 -20.78
C GLU A 188 5.00 -9.27 -20.84
N PHE A 189 4.24 -10.08 -20.13
CA PHE A 189 4.32 -11.54 -20.06
C PHE A 189 3.09 -12.13 -20.74
N PRO A 190 3.17 -12.49 -22.03
CA PRO A 190 2.06 -13.12 -22.73
C PRO A 190 1.63 -14.41 -22.01
N GLU A 191 0.33 -14.50 -21.71
CA GLU A 191 -0.32 -15.67 -21.12
C GLU A 191 -1.73 -15.78 -21.73
N LEU A 192 -2.16 -16.99 -22.12
CA LEU A 192 -3.47 -17.19 -22.79
C LEU A 192 -4.65 -16.93 -21.84
N LYS A 193 -4.51 -17.30 -20.57
CA LYS A 193 -5.52 -17.11 -19.53
C LYS A 193 -4.86 -16.93 -18.17
N GLY A 194 -5.20 -15.86 -17.46
CA GLY A 194 -4.64 -15.54 -16.14
C GLY A 194 -3.53 -14.49 -16.19
N HIS A 195 -2.92 -14.27 -15.03
CA HIS A 195 -1.82 -13.33 -14.79
C HIS A 195 -0.72 -13.97 -13.91
N THR A 196 -0.66 -15.31 -13.86
CA THR A 196 0.21 -16.03 -12.92
C THR A 196 1.68 -15.83 -13.25
N ARG A 197 2.03 -15.81 -14.54
CA ARG A 197 3.40 -15.58 -15.00
C ARG A 197 3.86 -14.16 -14.66
N ARG A 198 2.98 -13.18 -14.82
CA ARG A 198 3.24 -11.77 -14.46
C ARG A 198 3.41 -11.61 -12.96
N ASP A 199 2.52 -12.21 -12.16
CA ASP A 199 2.57 -12.09 -10.69
C ASP A 199 3.81 -12.72 -10.09
N TYR A 200 4.24 -13.85 -10.63
CA TYR A 200 5.50 -14.46 -10.27
C TYR A 200 6.68 -13.51 -10.50
N TRP A 201 6.80 -13.00 -11.74
CA TRP A 201 7.87 -12.08 -12.11
C TRP A 201 7.83 -10.78 -11.29
N LEU A 202 6.64 -10.21 -11.09
CA LEU A 202 6.44 -9.03 -10.26
C LEU A 202 6.93 -9.28 -8.82
N ALA A 203 6.57 -10.42 -8.24
CA ALA A 203 6.93 -10.76 -6.86
C ALA A 203 8.45 -10.95 -6.70
N ILE A 204 9.11 -11.71 -7.57
CA ILE A 204 10.57 -11.92 -7.47
C ILE A 204 11.37 -10.63 -7.74
N ILE A 205 10.90 -9.76 -8.65
CA ILE A 205 11.53 -8.46 -8.90
C ILE A 205 11.41 -7.55 -7.67
N ARG A 206 10.21 -7.51 -7.05
CA ARG A 206 9.98 -6.71 -5.84
C ARG A 206 10.78 -7.23 -4.65
N GLU A 207 10.95 -8.54 -4.50
CA GLU A 207 11.75 -9.11 -3.41
C GLU A 207 13.20 -8.61 -3.45
N ILE A 208 13.83 -8.63 -4.63
CA ILE A 208 15.19 -8.11 -4.81
C ILE A 208 15.24 -6.60 -4.57
N LEU A 209 14.28 -5.85 -5.10
CA LEU A 209 14.19 -4.40 -4.84
C LEU A 209 14.06 -4.09 -3.34
N TYR A 210 13.21 -4.81 -2.62
CA TYR A 210 12.95 -4.58 -1.20
C TYR A 210 14.12 -5.01 -0.32
N VAL A 211 14.86 -6.06 -0.70
CA VAL A 211 16.15 -6.39 -0.06
C VAL A 211 17.13 -5.24 -0.14
N HIS A 212 17.31 -4.65 -1.33
CA HIS A 212 18.27 -3.55 -1.50
C HIS A 212 17.81 -2.29 -0.78
N ARG A 213 16.50 -2.03 -0.73
CA ARG A 213 15.94 -0.96 0.12
C ARG A 213 16.17 -1.21 1.59
N PHE A 214 15.98 -2.44 2.07
CA PHE A 214 16.24 -2.84 3.44
C PHE A 214 17.72 -2.62 3.81
N ILE A 215 18.64 -3.14 3.00
CA ILE A 215 20.09 -2.98 3.19
C ILE A 215 20.47 -1.51 3.30
N LYS A 216 19.94 -0.65 2.42
CA LYS A 216 20.21 0.80 2.47
C LYS A 216 19.59 1.49 3.66
N LYS A 217 18.32 1.18 3.98
CA LYS A 217 17.57 1.80 5.08
C LYS A 217 18.31 1.61 6.41
N PHE A 218 18.84 0.41 6.63
CA PHE A 218 19.58 0.05 7.84
C PHE A 218 21.10 0.17 7.70
N LYS A 219 21.60 0.64 6.54
CA LYS A 219 23.04 0.82 6.24
C LYS A 219 23.87 -0.45 6.49
N ILE A 220 23.32 -1.61 6.14
CA ILE A 220 23.93 -2.92 6.33
C ILE A 220 25.08 -3.10 5.33
N SER A 221 26.22 -3.60 5.78
CA SER A 221 27.42 -3.78 4.95
C SER A 221 28.15 -5.09 5.26
N GLY A 222 29.05 -5.51 4.36
CA GLY A 222 29.85 -6.73 4.54
C GLY A 222 29.02 -8.02 4.50
N VAL A 223 29.32 -8.94 5.41
CA VAL A 223 28.72 -10.29 5.44
C VAL A 223 27.22 -10.25 5.71
N GLU A 224 26.74 -9.28 6.49
CA GLU A 224 25.32 -9.13 6.79
C GLU A 224 24.49 -8.73 5.55
N ARG A 225 25.12 -7.97 4.64
CA ARG A 225 24.53 -7.66 3.34
C ARG A 225 24.37 -8.92 2.51
N ASP A 226 25.43 -9.73 2.46
CA ASP A 226 25.43 -11.00 1.72
C ASP A 226 24.39 -11.97 2.32
N GLU A 227 24.24 -12.02 3.65
CA GLU A 227 23.20 -12.78 4.35
C GLU A 227 21.78 -12.32 4.00
N ALA A 228 21.52 -11.01 3.96
CA ALA A 228 20.21 -10.47 3.59
C ALA A 228 19.84 -10.81 2.13
N LEU A 229 20.80 -10.69 1.21
CA LEU A 229 20.65 -11.13 -0.18
C LEU A 229 20.40 -12.63 -0.26
N SER A 230 21.16 -13.44 0.49
CA SER A 230 20.98 -14.88 0.59
C SER A 230 19.56 -15.26 1.05
N ARG A 231 18.99 -14.56 2.03
CA ARG A 231 17.60 -14.80 2.49
C ARG A 231 16.57 -14.60 1.36
N ALA A 232 16.71 -13.53 0.57
CA ALA A 232 15.84 -13.29 -0.58
C ALA A 232 16.01 -14.34 -1.69
N VAL A 233 17.25 -14.73 -2.01
CA VAL A 233 17.54 -15.78 -2.99
C VAL A 233 16.92 -17.11 -2.56
N LEU A 234 17.08 -17.51 -1.30
CA LEU A 234 16.41 -18.70 -0.76
C LEU A 234 14.88 -18.56 -0.83
N GLY A 235 14.33 -17.36 -0.65
CA GLY A 235 12.90 -17.08 -0.84
C GLY A 235 12.42 -17.39 -2.25
N ILE A 236 13.18 -16.93 -3.25
CA ILE A 236 12.87 -17.16 -4.68
C ILE A 236 12.96 -18.65 -5.02
N LEU A 237 13.98 -19.37 -4.52
CA LEU A 237 14.09 -20.83 -4.71
C LEU A 237 12.90 -21.60 -4.12
N ARG A 238 12.45 -21.21 -2.93
CA ARG A 238 11.25 -21.79 -2.28
C ARG A 238 10.01 -21.54 -3.12
N LEU A 239 9.86 -20.32 -3.64
CA LEU A 239 8.74 -19.98 -4.52
C LEU A 239 8.76 -20.79 -5.82
N GLN A 240 9.92 -20.97 -6.45
CA GLN A 240 10.08 -21.84 -7.63
C GLN A 240 9.65 -23.28 -7.34
N ALA A 241 10.07 -23.85 -6.21
CA ALA A 241 9.68 -25.20 -5.82
C ALA A 241 8.16 -25.33 -5.63
N ILE A 242 7.51 -24.35 -5.02
CA ILE A 242 6.05 -24.35 -4.78
C ILE A 242 5.27 -24.25 -6.09
N GLN A 243 5.75 -23.46 -7.05
CA GLN A 243 5.11 -23.36 -8.36
C GLN A 243 5.13 -24.67 -9.14
N GLU A 244 6.19 -25.46 -9.02
CA GLU A 244 6.27 -26.77 -9.67
C GLU A 244 5.28 -27.80 -9.08
N ILE A 245 4.93 -27.65 -7.80
CA ILE A 245 4.05 -28.58 -7.07
C ILE A 245 2.59 -28.16 -7.19
N SER A 246 2.35 -26.86 -7.24
CA SER A 246 1.01 -26.28 -7.26
C SER A 246 0.42 -26.35 -8.67
N ALA A 247 -0.35 -27.39 -8.96
CA ALA A 247 -1.07 -27.55 -10.23
C ALA A 247 -2.21 -26.52 -10.45
N VAL A 248 -2.48 -25.63 -9.49
CA VAL A 248 -3.61 -24.68 -9.51
C VAL A 248 -3.11 -23.24 -9.45
N ASN A 249 -3.49 -22.45 -10.47
CA ASN A 249 -3.10 -21.08 -10.84
C ASN A 249 -3.39 -19.96 -9.80
N SER A 250 -3.08 -20.14 -8.52
CA SER A 250 -3.27 -19.09 -7.51
C SER A 250 -2.37 -19.30 -6.29
N VAL A 251 -1.06 -19.27 -6.50
CA VAL A 251 -0.10 -19.11 -5.40
C VAL A 251 0.09 -17.60 -5.18
N CYS A 252 -0.27 -17.09 -4.01
CA CYS A 252 0.01 -15.70 -3.64
C CYS A 252 1.51 -15.52 -3.46
N CYS A 253 2.23 -15.25 -4.56
CA CYS A 253 3.69 -15.21 -4.60
C CYS A 253 4.27 -14.18 -3.62
N GLU A 254 3.55 -13.08 -3.39
CA GLU A 254 3.94 -11.99 -2.50
C GLU A 254 4.04 -12.42 -1.03
N THR A 255 3.18 -13.35 -0.57
CA THR A 255 3.14 -13.77 0.84
C THR A 255 4.21 -14.80 1.20
N LEU A 256 4.84 -15.42 0.21
CA LEU A 256 5.89 -16.42 0.37
C LEU A 256 7.31 -15.83 0.33
N LEU A 257 7.42 -14.55 -0.01
CA LEU A 257 8.66 -13.80 -0.13
C LEU A 257 8.77 -12.85 1.06
N MET A 258 9.89 -12.90 1.78
CA MET A 258 9.99 -12.33 3.12
C MET A 258 9.91 -10.80 3.08
N PHE A 259 10.64 -10.17 2.16
CA PHE A 259 10.71 -8.72 2.10
C PHE A 259 9.45 -8.13 1.45
N ASN A 260 8.85 -8.82 0.48
CA ASN A 260 7.51 -8.50 -0.02
C ASN A 260 6.45 -8.55 1.08
N LEU A 261 6.42 -9.62 1.86
CA LEU A 261 5.44 -9.78 2.94
C LEU A 261 5.60 -8.67 3.99
N CYS A 262 6.83 -8.31 4.35
CA CYS A 262 7.09 -7.21 5.29
C CYS A 262 6.65 -5.83 4.77
N ASP A 263 6.65 -5.59 3.46
CA ASP A 263 6.15 -4.33 2.88
C ASP A 263 4.61 -4.24 2.94
N GLN A 264 3.92 -5.39 2.92
CA GLN A 264 2.46 -5.48 2.91
C GLN A 264 1.84 -5.61 4.30
N LEU A 265 2.55 -6.22 5.26
CA LEU A 265 2.00 -6.47 6.59
C LEU A 265 1.97 -5.21 7.45
N PRO A 266 0.86 -4.96 8.19
CA PRO A 266 0.85 -3.95 9.25
C PRO A 266 1.84 -4.35 10.35
N GLY A 267 2.84 -3.51 10.60
CA GLY A 267 3.96 -3.79 11.51
C GLY A 267 5.13 -4.55 10.88
N GLY A 268 5.16 -4.72 9.55
CA GLY A 268 6.29 -5.33 8.87
C GLY A 268 7.59 -4.50 8.95
N ASP A 269 7.49 -3.20 9.21
CA ASP A 269 8.62 -2.33 9.55
C ASP A 269 9.32 -2.76 10.84
N LEU A 270 8.56 -3.18 11.87
CA LEU A 270 9.09 -3.74 13.11
C LEU A 270 9.79 -5.09 12.89
N ILE A 271 9.28 -5.92 11.97
CA ILE A 271 9.94 -7.18 11.58
C ILE A 271 11.31 -6.87 10.95
N LEU A 272 11.37 -5.93 10.01
CA LEU A 272 12.64 -5.54 9.38
C LEU A 272 13.60 -4.90 10.38
N GLU A 273 13.10 -4.06 11.30
CA GLU A 273 13.93 -3.47 12.34
C GLU A 273 14.51 -4.52 13.30
N THR A 274 13.71 -5.49 13.73
CA THR A 274 14.20 -6.59 14.57
C THR A 274 15.22 -7.46 13.84
N LEU A 275 15.04 -7.72 12.54
CA LEU A 275 16.02 -8.42 11.71
C LEU A 275 17.36 -7.68 11.62
N ALA A 276 17.32 -6.35 11.45
CA ALA A 276 18.53 -5.52 11.41
C ALA A 276 19.21 -5.43 12.79
N ASN A 277 18.44 -5.27 13.87
CA ASN A 277 19.01 -5.20 15.22
C ASN A 277 19.63 -6.52 15.68
N MET A 278 19.07 -7.66 15.25
CA MET A 278 19.65 -8.99 15.52
C MET A 278 21.06 -9.15 14.94
N SER A 279 21.34 -8.49 13.82
CA SER A 279 22.67 -8.54 13.20
C SER A 279 23.66 -7.67 14.00
N SER A 280 23.28 -6.43 14.33
CA SER A 280 24.12 -5.50 15.11
C SER A 280 24.39 -5.94 16.56
N ILE A 281 23.41 -6.52 17.27
CA ILE A 281 23.59 -6.99 18.65
C ILE A 281 24.65 -8.10 18.70
N ARG A 282 24.74 -8.92 17.64
CA ARG A 282 25.70 -10.02 17.57
C ARG A 282 27.10 -9.60 17.18
N GLU A 283 27.28 -8.53 16.39
CA GLU A 283 28.61 -7.93 16.20
C GLU A 283 29.21 -7.46 17.54
N LEU A 284 28.37 -6.91 18.42
CA LEU A 284 28.77 -6.46 19.75
C LEU A 284 29.11 -7.65 20.68
N ASP A 285 28.29 -8.72 20.67
CA ASP A 285 28.56 -9.93 21.47
C ASP A 285 29.81 -10.68 21.01
N ARG A 286 30.06 -10.74 19.69
CA ARG A 286 31.26 -11.36 19.11
C ARG A 286 32.54 -10.61 19.47
N THR A 287 32.44 -9.29 19.63
CA THR A 287 33.56 -8.45 20.07
C THR A 287 33.83 -8.60 21.57
N ASN A 288 32.81 -8.91 22.37
CA ASN A 288 32.89 -8.88 23.83
C ASN A 288 33.13 -10.23 24.52
N ASN A 289 32.90 -11.40 23.89
CA ASN A 289 33.08 -12.68 24.60
C ASN A 289 33.47 -13.88 23.71
N TYR A 290 34.65 -14.47 23.99
CA TYR A 290 35.05 -15.84 23.59
C TYR A 290 34.43 -16.95 24.47
N LYS A 291 33.48 -16.62 25.37
CA LYS A 291 32.90 -17.55 26.36
C LYS A 291 31.41 -17.29 26.66
N ALA A 292 30.59 -17.06 25.64
CA ALA A 292 29.13 -17.03 25.84
C ALA A 292 28.52 -18.39 25.46
N GLY A 293 27.71 -18.95 26.37
CA GLY A 293 27.20 -20.32 26.36
C GLY A 293 26.52 -20.75 25.06
N GLY A 294 26.70 -22.04 24.75
CA GLY A 294 26.19 -22.72 23.56
C GLY A 294 24.68 -22.76 23.48
N GLY A 295 24.07 -21.69 22.99
CA GLY A 295 22.78 -21.76 22.33
C GLY A 295 22.96 -22.44 20.96
N MET A 296 22.20 -23.51 20.70
CA MET A 296 22.09 -24.06 19.35
C MET A 296 21.26 -23.09 18.50
N TYR A 297 21.91 -22.39 17.57
CA TYR A 297 21.23 -21.55 16.59
C TYR A 297 21.32 -22.19 15.20
N SER A 298 20.36 -21.87 14.33
CA SER A 298 20.39 -22.29 12.92
C SER A 298 21.61 -21.77 12.15
N ILE A 299 21.96 -22.52 11.10
CA ILE A 299 22.98 -22.15 10.12
C ILE A 299 22.57 -20.85 9.41
N SER A 300 23.55 -20.00 9.06
CA SER A 300 23.29 -18.81 8.26
C SER A 300 22.86 -19.16 6.83
N SER A 301 22.05 -18.29 6.24
CA SER A 301 21.58 -18.42 4.84
C SER A 301 22.76 -18.36 3.88
N LEU A 302 23.75 -17.51 4.16
CA LEU A 302 24.97 -17.36 3.39
C LEU A 302 25.85 -18.61 3.46
N ALA A 303 26.05 -19.20 4.63
CA ALA A 303 26.83 -20.44 4.76
C ALA A 303 26.12 -21.60 4.05
N MET A 304 24.79 -21.67 4.12
CA MET A 304 24.01 -22.66 3.40
C MET A 304 24.13 -22.52 1.88
N ILE A 305 24.00 -21.31 1.35
CA ILE A 305 24.18 -21.02 -0.08
C ILE A 305 25.62 -21.33 -0.53
N SER A 306 26.62 -20.99 0.30
CA SER A 306 28.03 -21.32 0.06
C SER A 306 28.28 -22.83 0.00
N ASN A 307 27.71 -23.60 0.93
CA ASN A 307 27.79 -25.07 0.94
C ASN A 307 27.09 -25.72 -0.27
N LEU A 308 26.10 -25.05 -0.86
CA LEU A 308 25.46 -25.49 -2.11
C LEU A 308 26.31 -25.16 -3.36
N GLY A 309 27.50 -24.56 -3.17
CA GLY A 309 28.43 -24.18 -4.24
C GLY A 309 28.16 -22.79 -4.82
N PHE A 310 27.42 -21.94 -4.12
CA PHE A 310 27.09 -20.58 -4.55
C PHE A 310 27.78 -19.56 -3.64
N VAL A 311 28.77 -18.84 -4.16
CA VAL A 311 29.36 -17.70 -3.44
C VAL A 311 28.61 -16.43 -3.82
N LEU A 312 27.91 -15.83 -2.85
CA LEU A 312 27.23 -14.54 -2.99
C LEU A 312 28.10 -13.45 -2.35
N GLY A 313 28.35 -12.34 -3.06
CA GLY A 313 29.17 -11.22 -2.56
C GLY A 313 30.68 -11.32 -2.81
N THR A 314 31.41 -10.28 -2.38
CA THR A 314 32.87 -10.12 -2.55
C THR A 314 33.71 -10.70 -1.41
N SER A 315 33.07 -11.19 -0.34
CA SER A 315 33.70 -11.62 0.92
C SER A 315 34.33 -13.03 0.87
N SER A 316 34.90 -13.42 -0.27
CA SER A 316 35.39 -14.78 -0.55
C SER A 316 36.72 -15.16 0.12
N GLY A 317 37.10 -14.50 1.21
CA GLY A 317 38.43 -14.65 1.83
C GLY A 317 38.47 -15.49 3.10
N ASP A 318 37.57 -15.24 4.06
CA ASP A 318 37.74 -15.73 5.44
C ASP A 318 36.43 -16.24 6.05
N LEU A 319 35.78 -17.20 5.40
CA LEU A 319 34.73 -17.99 6.04
C LEU A 319 35.38 -19.02 6.97
N ASN A 320 35.81 -18.58 8.15
CA ASN A 320 36.16 -19.51 9.23
C ASN A 320 34.89 -20.33 9.53
N GLU A 321 34.93 -21.63 9.24
CA GLU A 321 33.83 -22.61 9.36
C GLU A 321 33.15 -22.66 10.75
N ALA A 322 33.72 -22.00 11.76
CA ALA A 322 33.20 -21.95 13.12
C ALA A 322 32.36 -20.69 13.48
N GLY A 323 32.16 -19.72 12.57
CA GLY A 323 31.92 -18.33 13.00
C GLY A 323 30.77 -17.51 12.41
N LEU A 324 29.75 -18.08 11.75
CA LEU A 324 28.56 -17.34 11.30
C LEU A 324 27.28 -18.05 11.73
N VAL A 325 27.11 -18.09 13.05
CA VAL A 325 25.92 -18.62 13.71
C VAL A 325 24.85 -17.52 13.72
N VAL A 326 24.17 -17.33 12.58
CA VAL A 326 23.15 -16.28 12.36
C VAL A 326 21.72 -16.76 12.68
N GLY A 327 21.60 -17.90 13.37
CA GLY A 327 20.30 -18.54 13.47
C GLY A 327 19.24 -17.74 14.21
N GLU A 328 18.05 -17.71 13.59
CA GLU A 328 16.82 -16.99 13.99
C GLU A 328 16.03 -17.70 15.10
N ILE A 329 16.39 -18.96 15.40
CA ILE A 329 15.69 -19.84 16.33
C ILE A 329 16.59 -20.18 17.50
N ALA A 330 16.06 -19.98 18.70
CA ALA A 330 16.58 -20.56 19.95
C ALA A 330 15.72 -21.78 20.30
N VAL A 331 16.32 -22.90 20.72
CA VAL A 331 15.56 -24.08 21.17
C VAL A 331 14.90 -23.77 22.53
N GLY A 332 13.57 -23.93 22.63
CA GLY A 332 12.80 -23.78 23.89
C GLY A 332 11.90 -22.53 23.99
N GLU A 333 12.42 -21.32 23.75
CA GLU A 333 11.65 -20.07 23.89
C GLU A 333 11.34 -19.40 22.55
N MET A 334 10.24 -18.62 22.47
CA MET A 334 9.96 -17.84 21.27
C MET A 334 11.00 -16.73 21.08
N SER A 335 11.64 -16.67 19.91
CA SER A 335 12.61 -15.63 19.59
C SER A 335 11.94 -14.25 19.54
N SER A 336 12.71 -13.17 19.69
CA SER A 336 12.16 -11.81 19.56
C SER A 336 11.53 -11.57 18.18
N LEU A 337 12.13 -12.14 17.13
CA LEU A 337 11.58 -12.10 15.78
C LEU A 337 10.25 -12.86 15.68
N GLU A 338 10.16 -14.08 16.22
CA GLU A 338 8.92 -14.87 16.23
C GLU A 338 7.77 -14.13 16.94
N LYS A 339 8.05 -13.42 18.04
CA LYS A 339 7.04 -12.63 18.76
C LYS A 339 6.50 -11.48 17.91
N VAL A 340 7.39 -10.71 17.27
CA VAL A 340 7.00 -9.58 16.41
C VAL A 340 6.25 -10.06 15.16
N VAL A 341 6.69 -11.15 14.54
CA VAL A 341 5.98 -11.78 13.42
C VAL A 341 4.56 -12.17 13.84
N LYS A 342 4.39 -12.84 14.98
CA LYS A 342 3.06 -13.26 15.46
C LYS A 342 2.15 -12.06 15.79
N GLU A 343 2.69 -10.99 16.35
CA GLU A 343 1.94 -9.76 16.63
C GLU A 343 1.50 -9.05 15.33
N SER A 344 2.39 -8.95 14.34
CA SER A 344 2.09 -8.37 13.03
C SER A 344 0.98 -9.15 12.29
N GLN A 345 1.03 -10.49 12.32
CA GLN A 345 0.02 -11.34 11.70
C GLN A 345 -1.34 -11.22 12.41
N ASN A 346 -1.36 -11.13 13.74
CA ASN A 346 -2.60 -10.89 14.47
C ASN A 346 -3.20 -9.51 14.15
N SER A 347 -2.35 -8.51 13.94
CA SER A 347 -2.77 -7.18 13.49
C SER A 347 -3.31 -7.23 12.06
N TYR A 348 -2.65 -7.97 11.18
CA TYR A 348 -3.11 -8.21 9.81
C TYR A 348 -4.49 -8.86 9.78
N LYS A 349 -4.71 -9.92 10.56
CA LYS A 349 -6.02 -10.58 10.68
C LYS A 349 -7.12 -9.58 11.10
N LYS A 350 -6.84 -8.66 12.03
CA LYS A 350 -7.79 -7.59 12.40
C LYS A 350 -8.04 -6.61 11.26
N THR A 351 -7.02 -6.24 10.49
CA THR A 351 -7.18 -5.34 9.34
C THR A 351 -7.98 -5.99 8.21
N VAL A 352 -7.78 -7.29 7.95
CA VAL A 352 -8.56 -8.04 6.97
C VAL A 352 -10.03 -8.15 7.41
N LEU A 353 -10.30 -8.48 8.67
CA LEU A 353 -11.66 -8.48 9.20
C LEU A 353 -12.33 -7.10 9.09
N ALA A 354 -11.59 -6.02 9.37
CA ALA A 354 -12.09 -4.67 9.18
C ALA A 354 -12.37 -4.37 7.69
N GLN A 355 -11.47 -4.77 6.79
CA GLN A 355 -11.64 -4.62 5.35
C GLN A 355 -12.86 -5.41 4.84
N GLU A 356 -13.08 -6.64 5.31
CA GLU A 356 -14.25 -7.44 4.99
C GLU A 356 -15.55 -6.78 5.46
N THR A 357 -15.54 -6.10 6.62
CA THR A 357 -16.70 -5.31 7.05
C THR A 357 -16.94 -4.08 6.15
N VAL A 358 -15.89 -3.47 5.62
CA VAL A 358 -16.02 -2.34 4.68
C VAL A 358 -16.57 -2.83 3.35
N ASP A 359 -16.04 -3.93 2.81
CA ASP A 359 -16.50 -4.52 1.57
C ASP A 359 -17.92 -5.07 1.69
N GLY A 360 -18.31 -5.59 2.86
CA GLY A 360 -19.70 -5.99 3.15
C GLY A 360 -20.68 -4.81 3.26
N VAL A 361 -20.21 -3.60 3.57
CA VAL A 361 -21.01 -2.36 3.60
C VAL A 361 -21.04 -1.67 2.23
N LYS A 362 -20.16 -2.05 1.30
CA LYS A 362 -20.17 -1.53 -0.06
C LYS A 362 -21.39 -2.06 -0.80
N VAL A 363 -22.47 -1.28 -0.80
CA VAL A 363 -23.72 -1.66 -1.48
C VAL A 363 -23.60 -1.32 -2.97
N ASP A 364 -23.94 -2.29 -3.82
CA ASP A 364 -24.06 -2.05 -5.27
C ASP A 364 -25.35 -1.27 -5.56
N GLY A 365 -25.22 -0.20 -6.35
CA GLY A 365 -26.33 0.69 -6.73
C GLY A 365 -26.14 2.13 -6.24
N ILE A 366 -26.42 3.10 -7.11
CA ILE A 366 -26.27 4.53 -6.78
C ILE A 366 -27.37 4.96 -5.80
N ASP A 367 -28.60 4.45 -5.97
CA ASP A 367 -29.76 4.86 -5.17
C ASP A 367 -29.72 4.31 -3.73
N THR A 368 -29.19 3.10 -3.55
CA THR A 368 -28.96 2.48 -2.23
C THR A 368 -27.89 3.24 -1.47
N ASN A 369 -26.78 3.60 -2.12
CA ASN A 369 -25.73 4.45 -1.54
C ASN A 369 -26.23 5.86 -1.20
N LEU A 370 -27.09 6.45 -2.04
CA LEU A 370 -27.72 7.74 -1.76
C LEU A 370 -28.65 7.68 -0.54
N ALA A 371 -29.44 6.60 -0.40
CA ALA A 371 -30.32 6.38 0.75
C ALA A 371 -29.52 6.20 2.05
N VAL A 372 -28.44 5.41 2.02
CA VAL A 372 -27.52 5.23 3.14
C VAL A 372 -26.89 6.57 3.54
N MET A 373 -26.42 7.36 2.56
CA MET A 373 -25.83 8.68 2.81
C MET A 373 -26.85 9.63 3.44
N LYS A 374 -28.10 9.63 2.95
CA LYS A 374 -29.16 10.47 3.52
C LYS A 374 -29.39 10.11 4.99
N GLU A 375 -29.54 8.82 5.31
CA GLU A 375 -29.77 8.34 6.68
C GLU A 375 -28.61 8.69 7.62
N LEU A 376 -27.36 8.53 7.16
CA LEU A 376 -26.17 8.91 7.93
C LEU A 376 -26.03 10.42 8.13
N LEU A 377 -26.52 11.23 7.18
CA LEU A 377 -26.49 12.69 7.26
C LEU A 377 -27.69 13.28 8.00
N LEU A 378 -28.79 12.55 8.23
CA LEU A 378 -29.95 13.03 8.99
C LEU A 378 -29.56 13.78 10.29
N PRO A 379 -28.73 13.21 11.20
CA PRO A 379 -28.36 13.91 12.43
C PRO A 379 -27.56 15.20 12.15
N VAL A 380 -26.78 15.25 11.08
CA VAL A 380 -26.05 16.46 10.68
C VAL A 380 -27.00 17.50 10.10
N MET A 381 -27.96 17.07 9.27
CA MET A 381 -28.97 17.92 8.65
C MET A 381 -29.86 18.59 9.70
N GLU A 382 -30.31 17.86 10.71
CA GLU A 382 -31.10 18.42 11.83
C GLU A 382 -30.32 19.50 12.59
N VAL A 383 -29.02 19.28 12.86
CA VAL A 383 -28.15 20.28 13.49
C VAL A 383 -27.95 21.50 12.59
N VAL A 384 -27.78 21.29 11.29
CA VAL A 384 -27.63 22.36 10.30
C VAL A 384 -28.92 23.20 10.21
N GLU A 385 -30.08 22.57 10.14
CA GLU A 385 -31.37 23.26 10.13
C GLU A 385 -31.59 24.08 11.41
N TRP A 386 -31.26 23.52 12.57
CA TRP A 386 -31.30 24.24 13.83
C TRP A 386 -30.37 25.46 13.86
N LEU A 387 -29.13 25.32 13.37
CA LEU A 387 -28.19 26.43 13.24
C LEU A 387 -28.68 27.50 12.25
N ILE A 388 -29.27 27.10 11.13
CA ILE A 388 -29.86 28.03 10.14
C ILE A 388 -31.01 28.81 10.77
N SER A 389 -31.87 28.15 11.55
CA SER A 389 -32.99 28.80 12.24
C SER A 389 -32.52 29.85 13.25
N LEU A 390 -31.42 29.56 13.97
CA LEU A 390 -30.76 30.52 14.85
C LEU A 390 -30.18 31.73 14.09
N ILE A 391 -29.54 31.50 12.94
CA ILE A 391 -28.96 32.57 12.11
C ILE A 391 -30.03 33.47 11.49
N HIS A 392 -31.19 32.90 11.11
CA HIS A 392 -32.31 33.66 10.53
C HIS A 392 -33.21 34.33 11.58
N TRP A 393 -32.96 34.08 12.87
CA TRP A 393 -33.74 34.62 13.99
C TRP A 393 -35.22 34.22 13.95
N ASP A 394 -35.53 32.98 13.54
CA ASP A 394 -36.92 32.50 13.51
C ASP A 394 -37.54 32.49 14.92
N ASP A 395 -36.76 32.08 15.92
CA ASP A 395 -37.05 32.28 17.35
C ASP A 395 -36.10 33.35 17.91
N PRO A 396 -36.58 34.59 18.09
CA PRO A 396 -35.71 35.71 18.45
C PRO A 396 -35.13 35.56 19.86
N MET A 397 -35.83 34.90 20.79
CA MET A 397 -35.35 34.74 22.16
C MET A 397 -34.24 33.69 22.25
N LYS A 398 -34.41 32.54 21.59
CA LYS A 398 -33.34 31.51 21.54
C LYS A 398 -32.11 32.02 20.82
N SER A 399 -32.29 32.73 19.71
CA SER A 399 -31.20 33.31 18.92
C SER A 399 -30.45 34.38 19.72
N LEU A 400 -31.17 35.23 20.46
CA LEU A 400 -30.56 36.25 21.32
C LEU A 400 -29.73 35.62 22.45
N VAL A 401 -30.29 34.62 23.16
CA VAL A 401 -29.55 33.92 24.23
C VAL A 401 -28.32 33.23 23.66
N PHE A 402 -28.45 32.53 22.53
CA PHE A 402 -27.33 31.89 21.85
C PHE A 402 -26.24 32.89 21.48
N CYS A 403 -26.61 34.03 20.91
CA CYS A 403 -25.71 35.11 20.53
C CYS A 403 -24.96 35.66 21.74
N LEU A 404 -25.65 35.95 22.85
CA LEU A 404 -25.05 36.51 24.06
C LEU A 404 -24.05 35.55 24.71
N VAL A 405 -24.41 34.27 24.82
CA VAL A 405 -23.54 33.23 25.39
C VAL A 405 -22.26 33.08 24.57
N HIS A 406 -22.37 32.98 23.24
CA HIS A 406 -21.20 32.84 22.37
C HIS A 406 -20.35 34.11 22.33
N THR A 407 -20.96 35.29 22.33
CA THR A 407 -20.27 36.58 22.46
C THR A 407 -19.44 36.62 23.75
N TYR A 408 -20.01 36.16 24.88
CA TYR A 408 -19.32 36.08 26.16
C TYR A 408 -18.14 35.09 26.13
N VAL A 409 -18.32 33.91 25.53
CA VAL A 409 -17.26 32.89 25.38
C VAL A 409 -16.10 33.41 24.52
N ILE A 410 -16.40 34.09 23.40
CA ILE A 410 -15.39 34.69 22.52
C ILE A 410 -14.66 35.83 23.24
N TRP A 411 -15.40 36.70 23.93
CA TRP A 411 -14.83 37.83 24.67
C TRP A 411 -13.85 37.39 25.77
N ARG A 412 -14.18 36.31 26.51
CA ARG A 412 -13.30 35.73 27.53
C ARG A 412 -12.13 34.92 26.95
N GLY A 413 -12.09 34.70 25.64
CA GLY A 413 -11.08 33.87 24.98
C GLY A 413 -11.20 32.39 25.32
N TRP A 414 -12.39 31.91 25.68
CA TRP A 414 -12.64 30.53 26.12
C TRP A 414 -12.85 29.55 24.97
N LEU A 415 -12.73 30.00 23.73
CA LEU A 415 -13.02 29.22 22.53
C LEU A 415 -12.14 27.95 22.42
N SER A 416 -10.86 28.06 22.80
CA SER A 416 -9.95 26.91 22.86
C SER A 416 -10.35 25.89 23.95
N TYR A 417 -10.80 26.37 25.11
CA TYR A 417 -11.25 25.51 26.21
C TYR A 417 -12.58 24.83 25.89
N ALA A 418 -13.50 25.53 25.23
CA ALA A 418 -14.77 24.96 24.76
C ALA A 418 -14.52 23.83 23.73
N PHE A 419 -13.60 24.06 22.79
CA PHE A 419 -13.18 23.03 21.84
C PHE A 419 -12.55 21.82 22.56
N GLY A 420 -11.62 22.06 23.49
CA GLY A 420 -11.03 21.00 24.32
C GLY A 420 -12.08 20.21 25.10
N LEU A 421 -13.04 20.88 25.74
CA LEU A 421 -14.11 20.23 26.49
C LEU A 421 -15.03 19.39 25.61
N MET A 422 -15.34 19.84 24.38
CA MET A 422 -16.09 19.05 23.41
C MET A 422 -15.34 17.78 22.99
N THR A 423 -14.02 17.87 22.76
CA THR A 423 -13.22 16.68 22.43
C THR A 423 -13.15 15.68 23.59
N ILE A 424 -13.02 16.17 24.83
CA ILE A 424 -13.06 15.35 26.04
C ILE A 424 -14.43 14.69 26.18
N PHE A 425 -15.51 15.43 25.96
CA PHE A 425 -16.87 14.90 26.00
C PHE A 425 -17.07 13.78 24.97
N LEU A 426 -16.62 13.97 23.72
CA LEU A 426 -16.68 12.93 22.69
C LEU A 426 -15.89 11.68 23.09
N ALA A 427 -14.69 11.84 23.66
CA ALA A 427 -13.89 10.73 24.15
C ALA A 427 -14.58 9.98 25.31
N ILE A 428 -15.12 10.71 26.29
CA ILE A 428 -15.90 10.14 27.40
C ILE A 428 -17.12 9.40 26.85
N PHE A 429 -17.83 9.98 25.89
CA PHE A 429 -18.98 9.35 25.24
C PHE A 429 -18.61 8.05 24.52
N MET A 430 -17.48 8.02 23.80
CA MET A 430 -16.96 6.78 23.19
C MET A 430 -16.63 5.70 24.23
N VAL A 431 -16.03 6.09 25.36
CA VAL A 431 -15.69 5.17 26.45
C VAL A 431 -16.96 4.67 27.16
N LEU A 432 -17.92 5.55 27.44
CA LEU A 432 -19.20 5.19 28.05
C LEU A 432 -20.01 4.27 27.15
N THR A 433 -20.12 4.58 25.85
CA THR A 433 -20.80 3.70 24.89
C THR A 433 -20.10 2.35 24.80
N ARG A 434 -18.77 2.30 24.83
CA ARG A 434 -18.01 1.04 24.92
C ARG A 434 -18.34 0.24 26.19
N PHE A 435 -18.42 0.90 27.36
CA PHE A 435 -18.77 0.24 28.62
C PHE A 435 -20.23 -0.21 28.68
N CYS A 436 -21.16 0.56 28.10
CA CYS A 436 -22.57 0.22 28.03
C CYS A 436 -22.86 -0.89 27.00
N ASN A 437 -22.07 -0.97 25.93
CA ASN A 437 -22.34 -1.88 24.82
C ASN A 437 -21.77 -3.29 25.00
N GLN A 438 -20.97 -3.60 26.04
CA GLN A 438 -20.48 -4.94 26.48
C GLN A 438 -20.61 -6.13 25.49
N GLY A 439 -20.14 -5.99 24.25
CA GLY A 439 -20.21 -7.05 23.24
C GLY A 439 -21.59 -7.34 22.61
N ARG A 440 -22.62 -6.50 22.83
CA ARG A 440 -23.87 -6.58 22.06
C ARG A 440 -23.58 -6.15 20.61
N PRO A 441 -24.03 -6.90 19.60
CA PRO A 441 -23.91 -6.47 18.22
C PRO A 441 -24.63 -5.12 18.05
N VAL A 442 -23.94 -4.14 17.45
CA VAL A 442 -24.54 -2.85 17.13
C VAL A 442 -25.75 -3.11 16.24
N ASP A 443 -26.90 -2.52 16.59
CA ASP A 443 -28.10 -2.63 15.80
C ASP A 443 -27.81 -2.17 14.37
N LYS A 444 -28.06 -3.08 13.41
CA LYS A 444 -27.83 -2.80 11.98
C LYS A 444 -28.66 -1.58 11.59
N LEU A 445 -28.02 -0.61 10.93
CA LEU A 445 -28.71 0.59 10.43
C LEU A 445 -29.80 0.14 9.44
N LYS A 446 -31.06 0.21 9.86
CA LYS A 446 -32.21 -0.21 9.05
C LYS A 446 -32.50 0.87 8.03
N VAL A 447 -31.82 0.81 6.89
CA VAL A 447 -32.18 1.64 5.73
C VAL A 447 -33.43 1.05 5.10
N ILE A 448 -34.50 1.84 5.04
CA ILE A 448 -35.66 1.50 4.22
C ILE A 448 -35.22 1.68 2.77
N ALA A 449 -35.11 0.57 2.03
CA ALA A 449 -34.80 0.63 0.61
C ALA A 449 -35.88 1.47 -0.09
N PRO A 450 -35.51 2.50 -0.88
CA PRO A 450 -36.47 3.24 -1.68
C PRO A 450 -37.18 2.27 -2.65
N PRO A 451 -38.43 2.59 -3.07
CA PRO A 451 -39.14 1.77 -4.05
C PRO A 451 -38.29 1.62 -5.32
N PRO A 452 -38.34 0.45 -6.00
CA PRO A 452 -37.54 0.21 -7.18
C PRO A 452 -37.88 1.24 -8.26
N MET A 453 -36.95 2.16 -8.52
CA MET A 453 -37.06 3.13 -9.61
C MET A 453 -36.86 2.40 -10.94
N ASN A 454 -37.60 2.85 -11.96
CA ASN A 454 -37.43 2.32 -13.31
C ASN A 454 -36.08 2.82 -13.88
N THR A 455 -35.45 2.06 -14.80
CA THR A 455 -34.13 2.41 -15.37
C THR A 455 -34.06 3.82 -15.97
N VAL A 456 -35.19 4.32 -16.47
CA VAL A 456 -35.36 5.68 -17.01
C VAL A 456 -35.38 6.74 -15.90
N GLU A 457 -36.01 6.47 -14.76
CA GLU A 457 -36.07 7.41 -13.63
C GLU A 457 -34.70 7.55 -12.96
N GLN A 458 -33.94 6.45 -12.87
CA GLN A 458 -32.57 6.46 -12.38
C GLN A 458 -31.65 7.28 -13.30
N LEU A 459 -31.76 7.09 -14.62
CA LEU A 459 -31.02 7.90 -15.60
C LEU A 459 -31.40 9.39 -15.51
N LEU A 460 -32.68 9.70 -15.30
CA LEU A 460 -33.14 11.08 -15.16
C LEU A 460 -32.63 11.71 -13.86
N ALA A 461 -32.62 10.98 -12.74
CA ALA A 461 -32.07 11.44 -11.48
C ALA A 461 -30.57 11.72 -11.59
N VAL A 462 -29.81 10.83 -12.24
CA VAL A 462 -28.38 11.02 -12.52
C VAL A 462 -28.16 12.20 -13.46
N GLN A 463 -28.94 12.33 -14.53
CA GLN A 463 -28.82 13.45 -15.46
C GLN A 463 -29.12 14.79 -14.79
N ASN A 464 -30.12 14.83 -13.89
CA ASN A 464 -30.45 16.03 -13.12
C ASN A 464 -29.37 16.37 -12.08
N ALA A 465 -28.75 15.36 -11.45
CA ALA A 465 -27.62 15.57 -10.55
C ALA A 465 -26.37 16.08 -11.31
N ILE A 466 -26.10 15.53 -12.50
CA ILE A 466 -25.00 15.97 -13.37
C ILE A 466 -25.25 17.39 -13.86
N SER A 467 -26.47 17.73 -14.29
CA SER A 467 -26.78 19.09 -14.75
C SER A 467 -26.68 20.11 -13.63
N GLN A 468 -27.10 19.77 -12.41
CA GLN A 468 -26.90 20.64 -11.23
C GLN A 468 -25.42 20.82 -10.91
N ALA A 469 -24.64 19.74 -10.93
CA ALA A 469 -23.19 19.80 -10.72
C ALA A 469 -22.50 20.64 -11.81
N GLU A 470 -22.89 20.46 -13.07
CA GLU A 470 -22.40 21.27 -14.19
C GLU A 470 -22.74 22.75 -13.97
N GLN A 471 -23.96 23.07 -13.55
CA GLN A 471 -24.35 24.43 -13.24
C GLN A 471 -23.51 25.02 -12.10
N PHE A 472 -23.25 24.27 -11.02
CA PHE A 472 -22.36 24.72 -9.94
C PHE A 472 -20.92 24.95 -10.41
N ILE A 473 -20.41 24.09 -11.29
CA ILE A 473 -19.07 24.25 -11.89
C ILE A 473 -19.05 25.48 -12.78
N GLN A 474 -20.07 25.69 -13.61
CA GLN A 474 -20.20 26.87 -14.46
C GLN A 474 -20.26 28.15 -13.63
N ASP A 475 -21.10 28.19 -12.59
CA ASP A 475 -21.20 29.33 -11.67
C ASP A 475 -19.88 29.59 -10.94
N GLY A 476 -19.21 28.53 -10.47
CA GLY A 476 -17.87 28.60 -9.88
C GLY A 476 -16.81 29.15 -10.85
N ASN A 477 -16.83 28.69 -12.11
CA ASN A 477 -15.92 29.16 -13.15
C ASN A 477 -16.17 30.64 -13.47
N ILE A 478 -17.42 31.09 -13.52
CA ILE A 478 -17.77 32.50 -13.73
C ILE A 478 -17.23 33.35 -12.57
N ILE A 479 -17.40 32.90 -11.32
CA ILE A 479 -16.85 33.59 -10.14
C ILE A 479 -15.32 33.69 -10.25
N LEU A 480 -14.65 32.59 -10.59
CA LEU A 480 -13.19 32.54 -10.72
C LEU A 480 -12.68 33.46 -11.84
N LEU A 481 -13.38 33.50 -12.98
CA LEU A 481 -13.05 34.38 -14.11
C LEU A 481 -13.25 35.85 -13.77
N LYS A 482 -14.30 36.20 -13.00
CA LYS A 482 -14.47 37.57 -12.48
C LYS A 482 -13.37 37.94 -11.50
N PHE A 483 -13.00 37.02 -10.60
CA PHE A 483 -11.90 37.24 -9.66
C PHE A 483 -10.56 37.42 -10.39
N ARG A 484 -10.30 36.61 -11.41
CA ARG A 484 -9.16 36.76 -12.31
C ARG A 484 -9.17 38.13 -13.00
N ALA A 485 -10.32 38.58 -13.49
CA ALA A 485 -10.45 39.90 -14.11
C ALA A 485 -10.13 41.03 -13.13
N LEU A 486 -10.58 40.92 -11.86
CA LEU A 486 -10.28 41.88 -10.81
C LEU A 486 -8.79 41.89 -10.45
N LEU A 487 -8.17 40.72 -10.26
CA LEU A 487 -6.76 40.59 -9.90
C LEU A 487 -5.81 41.04 -11.00
N LEU A 488 -6.11 40.74 -12.27
CA LEU A 488 -5.31 41.16 -13.42
C LEU A 488 -5.60 42.59 -13.86
N SER A 489 -6.43 43.32 -13.11
CA SER A 489 -6.82 44.70 -13.43
C SER A 489 -7.40 44.89 -14.84
N ILE A 490 -8.11 43.88 -15.36
CA ILE A 490 -8.76 43.94 -16.68
C ILE A 490 -9.84 45.04 -16.70
N PHE A 491 -10.48 45.30 -15.54
CA PHE A 491 -11.47 46.36 -15.36
C PHE A 491 -10.99 47.36 -14.28
N PRO A 492 -10.21 48.39 -14.64
CA PRO A 492 -9.43 49.20 -13.70
C PRO A 492 -10.29 49.86 -12.62
N GLN A 493 -11.47 50.39 -12.98
CA GLN A 493 -12.37 51.05 -12.01
C GLN A 493 -12.96 50.12 -10.94
N ALA A 494 -13.18 48.83 -11.27
CA ALA A 494 -13.65 47.83 -10.31
C ALA A 494 -12.49 47.25 -9.49
N SER A 495 -11.35 47.03 -10.14
CA SER A 495 -10.12 46.55 -9.51
C SER A 495 -9.53 47.54 -8.50
N GLU A 496 -9.54 48.85 -8.77
CA GLU A 496 -9.09 49.87 -7.83
C GLU A 496 -9.95 49.91 -6.56
N LYS A 497 -11.28 49.87 -6.71
CA LYS A 497 -12.21 49.80 -5.57
C LYS A 497 -11.97 48.54 -4.75
N PHE A 498 -11.78 47.40 -5.42
CA PHE A 498 -11.48 46.14 -4.78
C PHE A 498 -10.12 46.17 -4.04
N ALA A 499 -9.08 46.70 -4.66
CA ALA A 499 -7.76 46.85 -4.07
C ALA A 499 -7.78 47.77 -2.83
N PHE A 500 -8.50 48.90 -2.91
CA PHE A 500 -8.70 49.79 -1.77
C PHE A 500 -9.43 49.08 -0.62
N THR A 501 -10.50 48.33 -0.91
CA THR A 501 -11.19 47.54 0.13
C THR A 501 -10.29 46.48 0.76
N LEU A 502 -9.46 45.80 -0.03
CA LEU A 502 -8.48 44.83 0.48
C LEU A 502 -7.43 45.49 1.38
N LEU A 503 -6.93 46.68 0.99
CA LEU A 503 -5.99 47.44 1.81
C LEU A 503 -6.60 47.85 3.14
N CYS A 504 -7.85 48.34 3.15
CA CYS A 504 -8.56 48.67 4.39
C CYS A 504 -8.76 47.44 5.29
N VAL A 505 -9.16 46.29 4.72
CA VAL A 505 -9.29 45.03 5.46
C VAL A 505 -7.94 44.60 6.03
N ALA A 506 -6.86 44.69 5.25
CA ALA A 506 -5.52 44.34 5.70
C ALA A 506 -5.05 45.21 6.88
N LEU A 507 -5.31 46.52 6.85
CA LEU A 507 -5.00 47.42 7.96
C LEU A 507 -5.76 47.02 9.23
N ILE A 508 -7.05 46.69 9.12
CA ILE A 508 -7.85 46.23 10.27
C ILE A 508 -7.25 44.94 10.87
N VAL A 509 -6.83 43.99 10.01
CA VAL A 509 -6.25 42.72 10.47
C VAL A 509 -4.89 42.91 11.16
N VAL A 510 -4.08 43.86 10.69
CA VAL A 510 -2.76 44.16 11.29
C VAL A 510 -2.89 44.86 12.64
N PHE A 511 -3.82 45.81 12.78
CA PHE A 511 -3.91 46.67 13.96
C PHE A 511 -4.86 46.14 15.05
N VAL A 512 -5.83 45.27 14.71
CA VAL A 512 -6.81 44.76 15.68
C VAL A 512 -6.40 43.36 16.15
N PRO A 513 -6.32 43.10 17.47
CA PRO A 513 -6.06 41.75 17.97
C PRO A 513 -7.10 40.73 17.47
N SER A 514 -6.64 39.54 17.08
CA SER A 514 -7.46 38.50 16.45
C SER A 514 -8.74 38.16 17.21
N LYS A 515 -8.72 38.23 18.55
CA LYS A 515 -9.90 37.98 19.41
C LYS A 515 -11.06 38.93 19.11
N TYR A 516 -10.78 40.21 18.88
CA TYR A 516 -11.80 41.20 18.56
C TYR A 516 -12.28 41.09 17.12
N ILE A 517 -11.40 40.67 16.20
CA ILE A 517 -11.78 40.37 14.81
C ILE A 517 -12.76 39.19 14.79
N THR A 518 -12.46 38.09 15.49
CA THR A 518 -13.35 36.93 15.59
C THR A 518 -14.70 37.30 16.20
N LEU A 519 -14.70 38.12 17.25
CA LEU A 519 -15.92 38.61 17.87
C LEU A 519 -16.76 39.46 16.91
N LEU A 520 -16.13 40.39 16.19
CA LEU A 520 -16.80 41.26 15.23
C LEU A 520 -17.40 40.45 14.08
N ILE A 521 -16.66 39.49 13.53
CA ILE A 521 -17.14 38.59 12.48
C ILE A 521 -18.33 37.76 12.97
N PHE A 522 -18.25 37.21 14.18
CA PHE A 522 -19.33 36.44 14.79
C PHE A 522 -20.59 37.29 14.95
N LEU A 523 -20.47 38.48 15.56
CA LEU A 523 -21.58 39.39 15.78
C LEU A 523 -22.20 39.85 14.45
N GLU A 524 -21.38 40.17 13.46
CA GLU A 524 -21.85 40.61 12.15
C GLU A 524 -22.61 39.49 11.41
N THR A 525 -22.08 38.27 11.46
CA THR A 525 -22.71 37.11 10.80
C THR A 525 -24.04 36.76 11.48
N PHE A 526 -24.06 36.73 12.81
CA PHE A 526 -25.22 36.26 13.57
C PHE A 526 -26.31 37.33 13.71
N THR A 527 -25.97 38.62 13.84
CA THR A 527 -26.98 39.70 13.96
C THR A 527 -27.48 40.20 12.60
N ARG A 528 -26.95 39.66 11.50
CA ARG A 528 -27.24 40.06 10.11
C ARG A 528 -28.74 40.12 9.79
N TYR A 529 -29.48 39.09 10.21
CA TYR A 529 -30.91 38.94 9.98
C TYR A 529 -31.75 39.30 11.22
N SER A 530 -31.13 39.85 12.27
CA SER A 530 -31.86 40.27 13.46
C SER A 530 -32.93 41.33 13.12
N PRO A 531 -34.08 41.33 13.83
CA PRO A 531 -35.18 42.24 13.55
C PRO A 531 -34.81 43.72 13.35
N PRO A 532 -33.91 44.33 14.16
CA PRO A 532 -33.55 45.73 13.98
C PRO A 532 -32.58 45.99 12.82
N ARG A 533 -31.77 45.00 12.40
CA ARG A 533 -30.74 45.18 11.36
C ARG A 533 -31.14 44.67 9.99
N LYS A 534 -32.14 43.77 9.90
CA LYS A 534 -32.56 43.08 8.67
C LYS A 534 -32.75 44.02 7.48
N ALA A 535 -33.50 45.12 7.65
CA ALA A 535 -33.76 46.08 6.58
C ALA A 535 -32.50 46.80 6.05
N SER A 536 -31.55 47.11 6.93
CA SER A 536 -30.26 47.69 6.54
C SER A 536 -29.42 46.66 5.79
N THR A 537 -29.33 45.45 6.34
CA THR A 537 -28.58 44.36 5.74
C THR A 537 -29.07 44.03 4.33
N GLU A 538 -30.38 43.87 4.12
CA GLU A 538 -30.97 43.58 2.81
C GLU A 538 -30.64 44.68 1.79
N ARG A 539 -30.60 45.94 2.22
CA ARG A 539 -30.18 47.06 1.37
C ARG A 539 -28.70 46.95 0.97
N TRP A 540 -27.83 46.57 1.91
CA TRP A 540 -26.40 46.37 1.64
C TRP A 540 -26.13 45.14 0.77
N THR A 541 -26.80 44.01 1.03
CA THR A 541 -26.65 42.80 0.20
C THR A 541 -27.10 43.04 -1.22
N ARG A 542 -28.19 43.79 -1.41
CA ARG A 542 -28.66 44.17 -2.74
C ARG A 542 -27.62 45.01 -3.48
N ARG A 543 -27.05 46.03 -2.85
CA ARG A 543 -25.99 46.87 -3.44
C ARG A 543 -24.73 46.07 -3.78
N LEU A 544 -24.30 45.17 -2.91
CA LEU A 544 -23.16 44.28 -3.16
C LEU A 544 -23.43 43.33 -4.33
N ARG A 545 -24.66 42.81 -4.43
CA ARG A 545 -25.10 41.95 -5.52
C ARG A 545 -25.15 42.72 -6.85
N GLU A 546 -25.71 43.92 -6.86
CA GLU A 546 -25.73 44.83 -8.02
C GLU A 546 -24.30 45.14 -8.49
N TRP A 547 -23.39 45.45 -7.55
CA TRP A 547 -21.98 45.65 -7.86
C TRP A 547 -21.31 44.38 -8.40
N TRP A 548 -21.55 43.22 -7.79
CA TRP A 548 -20.99 41.93 -8.25
C TRP A 548 -21.47 41.54 -9.66
N PHE A 549 -22.74 41.80 -9.98
CA PHE A 549 -23.28 41.55 -11.31
C PHE A 549 -22.76 42.54 -12.35
N SER A 550 -22.39 43.77 -11.95
CA SER A 550 -21.81 44.76 -12.85
C SER A 550 -20.40 44.42 -13.34
N ILE A 551 -19.70 43.46 -12.72
CA ILE A 551 -18.35 43.04 -13.11
C ILE A 551 -18.44 41.96 -14.20
N PRO A 552 -17.91 42.19 -15.41
CA PRO A 552 -17.85 41.17 -16.46
C PRO A 552 -16.79 40.10 -16.16
N ALA A 553 -17.01 38.89 -16.69
CA ALA A 553 -16.04 37.79 -16.59
C ALA A 553 -14.88 38.00 -17.59
N ALA A 554 -13.67 37.56 -17.23
CA ALA A 554 -12.54 37.56 -18.15
C ALA A 554 -12.85 36.71 -19.41
N PRO A 555 -12.49 37.16 -20.62
CA PRO A 555 -12.74 36.42 -21.84
C PRO A 555 -11.93 35.12 -21.85
N VAL A 556 -12.57 34.02 -22.28
CA VAL A 556 -11.93 32.71 -22.42
C VAL A 556 -12.02 32.29 -23.88
N VAL A 557 -10.88 32.02 -24.49
CA VAL A 557 -10.82 31.39 -25.81
C VAL A 557 -10.58 29.89 -25.59
N LEU A 558 -11.55 29.08 -25.96
CA LEU A 558 -11.40 27.62 -25.97
C LEU A 558 -10.70 27.24 -27.28
N GLU A 559 -9.39 27.08 -27.21
CA GLU A 559 -8.62 26.54 -28.33
C GLU A 559 -8.92 25.04 -28.41
N ARG A 560 -9.91 24.67 -29.23
CA ARG A 560 -10.14 23.28 -29.60
C ARG A 560 -9.04 22.89 -30.57
N GLU A 561 -8.26 21.86 -30.25
CA GLU A 561 -7.30 21.29 -31.18
C GLU A 561 -7.99 21.06 -32.53
N LYS A 562 -7.41 21.60 -33.59
CA LYS A 562 -7.89 21.37 -34.95
C LYS A 562 -7.72 19.88 -35.22
N GLU A 563 -8.83 19.13 -35.23
CA GLU A 563 -8.86 17.84 -35.92
C GLU A 563 -8.44 18.09 -37.36
N ASP A 564 -7.21 17.71 -37.70
CA ASP A 564 -6.69 17.69 -39.04
C ASP A 564 -7.57 16.76 -39.88
N LYS A 565 -8.58 17.35 -40.53
CA LYS A 565 -9.29 16.73 -41.65
C LYS A 565 -8.27 16.49 -42.76
N LYS A 566 -7.66 15.30 -42.76
CA LYS A 566 -7.05 14.70 -43.95
C LYS A 566 -8.12 14.64 -45.04
N LYS A 567 -8.13 15.63 -45.92
CA LYS A 567 -8.79 15.55 -47.23
C LYS A 567 -8.08 14.48 -48.05
N LYS A 568 -8.83 13.47 -48.48
CA LYS A 568 -8.59 12.80 -49.76
C LYS A 568 -9.19 13.65 -50.86
#